data_AF-A0A969H479-F1
#
_entry.id   AF-A0A969H479-F1
#
_cell.length_a   1.000
_cell.length_b   1.000
_cell.length_c   1.000
_cell.angle_alpha   90.00
_cell.angle_beta   90.00
_cell.angle_gamma   90.00
#
_symmetry.space_group_name_H-M   'P 1'
#
loop_
_entity.id
_entity.type
_entity.pdbx_description
1 polymer ?
#
loop_
_entity_poly.entity_id
_entity_poly.type
_entity_poly.pdbx_seq_one_letter_code
_entity_poly.pdbx_strand_id
1 'polypeptide(L)'
;MEDKLKELIGQSNVWLYVESSKGWVKNAEILEVTDKTVTFRYEHESESEKRTWEKTTRIKNISEIEVKLLSIPKEDTQVTALKGRLSNLLGQE
;
A
#
# COMPACT_ATOMS: atom_id res chain seq x y z
N MET A 1 14.63 10.56 9.54
CA MET A 1 13.26 10.21 9.09
C MET A 1 12.82 11.15 7.97
N GLU A 2 12.94 12.46 8.17
CA GLU A 2 12.65 13.49 7.16
C GLU A 2 13.30 13.22 5.80
N ASP A 3 14.62 12.99 5.73
CA ASP A 3 15.32 12.77 4.45
C ASP A 3 14.76 11.57 3.69
N LYS A 4 14.51 10.45 4.40
CA LYS A 4 13.87 9.27 3.80
C LYS A 4 12.47 9.58 3.26
N LEU A 5 11.69 10.39 3.97
CA LEU A 5 10.36 10.79 3.49
C LEU A 5 10.46 11.68 2.25
N LYS A 6 11.45 12.59 2.20
CA LYS A 6 11.69 13.47 1.04
C LYS A 6 12.04 12.66 -0.21
N GLU A 7 12.84 11.60 -0.07
CA GLU A 7 13.16 10.68 -1.17
C GLU A 7 11.92 9.93 -1.70
N LEU A 8 10.87 9.82 -0.89
CA LEU A 8 9.63 9.12 -1.23
C LEU A 8 8.53 10.04 -1.79
N ILE A 9 8.78 11.34 -1.97
CA ILE A 9 7.80 12.25 -2.58
C ILE A 9 7.41 11.74 -3.97
N GLY A 10 6.11 11.64 -4.23
CA GLY A 10 5.53 11.10 -5.47
C GLY A 10 5.57 9.57 -5.58
N GLN A 11 6.17 8.86 -4.63
CA GLN A 11 6.10 7.39 -4.57
C GLN A 11 4.76 6.97 -4.01
N SER A 12 4.13 6.04 -4.70
CA SER A 12 2.98 5.27 -4.22
C SER A 12 3.44 3.94 -3.62
N ASN A 13 2.57 3.27 -2.86
CA ASN A 13 2.88 2.01 -2.15
C ASN A 13 3.78 2.15 -0.92
N VAL A 14 3.80 3.34 -0.31
CA VAL A 14 4.47 3.56 0.97
C VAL A 14 3.51 3.17 2.10
N TRP A 15 4.02 2.45 3.08
CA TRP A 15 3.29 2.11 4.30
C TRP A 15 3.92 2.91 5.44
N LEU A 16 3.07 3.60 6.20
CA LEU A 16 3.49 4.47 7.29
C LEU A 16 2.87 3.98 8.58
N TYR A 17 3.70 3.67 9.59
CA TYR A 17 3.18 3.47 10.93
C TYR A 17 2.99 4.83 11.61
N VAL A 18 1.73 5.19 11.87
CA VAL A 18 1.37 6.50 12.43
C VAL A 18 0.92 6.33 13.88
N GLU A 19 1.75 6.75 14.84
CA GLU A 19 1.52 6.61 16.29
C GLU A 19 0.18 7.21 16.73
N SER A 20 -0.18 8.40 16.22
CA SER A 20 -1.44 9.07 16.56
C SER A 20 -2.69 8.29 16.11
N SER A 21 -2.53 7.40 15.13
CA SER A 21 -3.60 6.54 14.62
C SER A 21 -3.44 5.08 15.07
N LYS A 22 -2.40 4.77 15.86
CA LYS A 22 -2.08 3.44 16.40
C LYS A 22 -2.09 2.33 15.35
N GLY A 23 -1.53 2.60 14.18
CA GLY A 23 -1.48 1.59 13.13
C GLY A 23 -0.87 2.03 11.82
N TRP A 24 -0.87 1.08 10.89
CA TRP A 24 -0.36 1.23 9.54
C TRP A 24 -1.37 1.95 8.63
N VAL A 25 -0.94 3.05 8.04
CA VAL A 25 -1.55 3.60 6.83
C VAL A 25 -0.90 2.92 5.64
N LYS A 26 -1.68 2.09 4.93
CA LYS A 26 -1.18 1.28 3.82
C LYS A 26 -1.41 1.97 2.48
N ASN A 27 -0.52 1.65 1.54
CA ASN A 27 -0.54 2.15 0.16
C ASN A 27 -0.71 3.67 0.08
N ALA A 28 -0.04 4.39 0.98
CA ALA A 28 0.02 5.84 0.95
C ALA A 28 0.92 6.33 -0.19
N GLU A 29 0.59 7.51 -0.69
CA GLU A 29 1.41 8.32 -1.59
C GLU A 29 1.89 9.55 -0.84
N ILE A 30 3.19 9.78 -0.80
CA ILE A 30 3.76 10.96 -0.15
C ILE A 30 3.60 12.15 -1.09
N LEU A 31 2.87 13.18 -0.67
CA LEU A 31 2.61 14.38 -1.47
C LEU A 31 3.61 15.50 -1.16
N GLU A 32 3.89 15.72 0.12
CA GLU A 32 4.76 16.81 0.57
C GLU A 32 5.48 16.43 1.86
N VAL A 33 6.71 16.90 2.01
CA VAL A 33 7.51 16.79 3.23
C VAL A 33 8.14 18.13 3.54
N THR A 34 7.83 18.68 4.72
CA THR A 34 8.44 19.89 5.27
C THR A 34 9.47 19.52 6.33
N ASP A 35 9.96 20.51 7.09
CA ASP A 35 10.87 20.30 8.23
C ASP A 35 10.23 19.50 9.38
N LYS A 36 8.89 19.52 9.49
CA LYS A 36 8.18 18.96 10.65
C LYS A 36 6.98 18.12 10.31
N THR A 37 6.44 18.23 9.10
CA THR A 37 5.23 17.55 8.70
C THR A 37 5.41 16.77 7.42
N VAL A 38 4.61 15.72 7.30
CA VAL A 38 4.43 14.96 6.07
C VAL A 38 2.96 14.98 5.72
N THR A 39 2.68 15.25 4.45
CA THR A 39 1.35 15.15 3.86
C THR A 39 1.33 13.95 2.92
N PHE A 40 0.38 13.06 3.12
CA PHE A 40 0.23 11.87 2.32
C PHE A 40 -1.24 11.62 1.99
N ARG A 41 -1.46 10.98 0.84
CA ARG A 41 -2.76 10.51 0.40
C ARG A 41 -2.85 9.01 0.59
N TYR A 42 -4.00 8.51 1.05
CA TYR A 42 -4.25 7.08 1.16
C TYR A 42 -5.70 6.77 0.86
N GLU A 43 -5.95 5.53 0.47
CA GLU A 43 -7.30 5.05 0.20
C GLU A 43 -7.78 4.17 1.36
N HIS A 44 -9.07 4.28 1.66
CA HIS A 44 -9.78 3.37 2.52
C HIS A 44 -10.97 2.82 1.75
N GLU A 45 -11.04 1.50 1.64
CA GLU A 45 -12.12 0.79 0.97
C GLU A 45 -12.93 0.03 2.02
N SER A 46 -14.24 0.21 1.97
CA SER A 46 -15.23 -0.52 2.76
C SER A 46 -16.16 -1.30 1.81
N GLU A 47 -17.11 -2.06 2.36
CA GLU A 47 -18.09 -2.80 1.56
C GLU A 47 -19.02 -1.89 0.74
N SER A 48 -19.22 -0.63 1.16
CA SER A 48 -20.18 0.29 0.55
C SER A 48 -19.54 1.43 -0.23
N GLU A 49 -18.26 1.75 0.02
CA GLU A 49 -17.61 2.90 -0.60
C GLU A 49 -16.09 2.81 -0.61
N LYS A 50 -15.50 3.54 -1.56
CA LYS A 50 -14.09 3.84 -1.61
C LYS A 50 -13.89 5.31 -1.29
N ARG A 51 -13.06 5.61 -0.28
CA ARG A 51 -12.72 6.98 0.12
C ARG A 51 -11.23 7.24 -0.03
N THR A 52 -10.90 8.38 -0.59
CA THR A 52 -9.53 8.89 -0.66
C THR A 52 -9.36 9.98 0.38
N TRP A 53 -8.33 9.85 1.21
CA TRP A 53 -8.02 10.78 2.28
C TRP A 53 -6.67 11.42 2.03
N GLU A 54 -6.60 12.73 2.21
CA GLU A 54 -5.34 13.45 2.37
C GLU A 54 -5.15 13.77 3.85
N LYS A 55 -3.95 13.51 4.37
CA LYS A 55 -3.63 13.72 5.78
C LYS A 55 -2.26 14.31 5.95
N THR A 56 -2.19 15.35 6.78
CA THR A 56 -0.95 15.94 7.27
C THR A 56 -0.71 15.52 8.72
N THR A 57 0.47 15.00 9.03
CA THR A 57 0.89 14.69 10.41
C THR A 57 2.30 15.15 10.66
N ARG A 58 2.69 15.26 11.93
CA ARG A 58 4.06 15.56 12.31
C ARG A 58 4.95 14.36 11.99
N ILE A 59 6.15 14.59 11.46
CA ILE A 59 7.13 13.53 11.16
C ILE A 59 7.44 12.71 12.41
N LYS A 60 7.47 13.34 13.59
CA LYS A 60 7.67 12.66 14.88
C LYS A 60 6.59 11.63 15.25
N ASN A 61 5.45 11.64 14.56
CA ASN A 61 4.38 10.66 14.74
C ASN A 61 4.53 9.45 13.80
N ILE A 62 5.53 9.46 12.91
CA ILE A 62 5.89 8.32 12.06
C ILE A 62 7.02 7.57 12.73
N SER A 63 6.77 6.35 13.19
CA SER A 63 7.81 5.52 13.82
C SER A 63 8.45 4.55 12.85
N GLU A 64 7.76 4.16 11.77
CA GLU A 64 8.28 3.21 10.80
C GLU A 64 7.75 3.49 9.38
N ILE A 65 8.58 3.14 8.39
CA ILE A 65 8.24 3.20 6.96
C ILE A 65 8.59 1.88 6.31
N GLU A 66 7.63 1.31 5.60
CA GLU A 66 7.85 0.21 4.66
C GLU A 66 7.53 0.67 3.24
N VAL A 67 8.29 0.20 2.25
CA VAL A 67 8.03 0.45 0.84
C VAL A 67 7.78 -0.88 0.16
N LYS A 68 6.59 -1.06 -0.40
CA LYS A 68 6.28 -2.27 -1.16
C LYS A 68 6.92 -2.17 -2.54
N LEU A 69 7.98 -2.95 -2.76
CA LEU A 69 8.74 -2.95 -4.02
C LEU A 69 8.00 -3.64 -5.17
N LEU A 70 7.32 -4.75 -4.86
CA LEU A 70 6.64 -5.61 -5.84
C LEU A 70 5.39 -6.20 -5.18
N SER A 71 4.33 -6.43 -5.97
CA SER A 71 3.14 -7.14 -5.53
C SER A 71 2.79 -8.19 -6.58
N ILE A 72 2.73 -9.45 -6.18
CA ILE A 72 2.31 -10.54 -7.06
C ILE A 72 0.85 -10.85 -6.74
N PRO A 73 -0.08 -10.80 -7.71
CA PRO A 73 -1.46 -11.21 -7.51
C PRO A 73 -1.53 -12.64 -6.99
N LYS A 74 -2.36 -12.89 -5.98
CA LYS A 74 -2.56 -14.25 -5.43
C LYS A 74 -3.14 -15.22 -6.47
N GLU A 75 -3.95 -14.69 -7.38
CA GLU A 75 -4.56 -15.42 -8.49
C GLU A 75 -4.04 -14.83 -9.79
N ASP A 76 -3.04 -15.46 -10.37
CA ASP A 76 -2.85 -15.35 -11.80
C ASP A 76 -3.98 -16.17 -12.43
N THR A 77 -5.02 -15.47 -12.90
CA THR A 77 -6.19 -16.10 -13.53
C THR A 77 -5.79 -17.03 -14.67
N GLN A 78 -4.66 -16.77 -15.35
CA GLN A 78 -4.12 -17.71 -16.34
C GLN A 78 -3.61 -18.99 -15.70
N VAL A 79 -2.88 -18.91 -14.59
CA VAL A 79 -2.35 -20.09 -13.88
C VAL A 79 -3.48 -20.92 -13.27
N THR A 80 -4.49 -20.28 -12.69
CA THR A 80 -5.67 -20.98 -12.16
C THR A 80 -6.47 -21.63 -13.29
N ALA A 81 -6.66 -20.94 -14.43
CA ALA A 81 -7.34 -21.51 -15.60
C ALA A 81 -6.55 -22.67 -16.22
N LEU A 82 -5.22 -22.58 -16.29
CA LEU A 82 -4.34 -23.65 -16.78
C LEU A 82 -4.41 -24.88 -15.88
N LYS A 83 -4.37 -24.69 -14.55
CA LYS A 83 -4.56 -25.79 -13.58
C LYS A 83 -5.91 -26.49 -13.77
N GLY A 84 -6.99 -25.72 -13.94
CA GLY A 84 -8.32 -26.29 -14.20
C GLY A 84 -8.37 -27.12 -15.48
N ARG A 85 -7.78 -26.61 -16.58
CA ARG A 85 -7.70 -27.34 -17.86
C ARG A 85 -6.89 -28.63 -17.76
N LEU A 86 -5.74 -28.59 -17.08
CA LEU A 86 -4.89 -29.75 -16.89
C LEU A 86 -5.56 -30.81 -16.01
N SER A 87 -6.21 -30.42 -14.91
CA SER A 87 -6.97 -31.35 -14.07
C SER A 87 -8.09 -32.05 -14.85
N ASN A 88 -8.77 -31.34 -15.76
CA ASN A 88 -9.80 -31.94 -16.61
C ASN A 88 -9.23 -32.93 -17.64
N LEU A 89 -8.03 -32.68 -18.17
CA LEU A 89 -7.37 -33.59 -19.11
C LEU A 89 -6.85 -34.86 -18.43
N LEU A 90 -6.30 -34.73 -17.23
CA LEU A 90 -5.75 -35.85 -16.46
C LEU A 90 -6.82 -36.68 -15.74
N GLY A 91 -8.04 -36.15 -15.57
CA GLY A 91 -9.17 -36.86 -14.98
C GLY A 91 -10.06 -37.58 -15.99
N GLN A 92 -9.68 -37.63 -17.27
CA GLN A 92 -10.41 -38.31 -18.34
C GLN A 92 -9.84 -39.69 -18.73
N GLU A 93 -8.91 -40.26 -17.94
CA GLU A 93 -8.47 -41.66 -18.04
C GLU A 93 -9.14 -42.57 -17.02
#